data_AF-A0A843HNW2-F1
#
_entry.id   AF-A0A843HNW2-F1
#
_cell.length_a   1.000
_cell.length_b   1.000
_cell.length_c   1.000
_cell.angle_alpha   90.00
_cell.angle_beta   90.00
_cell.angle_gamma   90.00
#
_symmetry.space_group_name_H-M   'P 1'
#
loop_
_entity.id
_entity.type
_entity.pdbx_description
1 polymer ?
#
loop_
_entity_poly.entity_id
_entity_poly.type
_entity_poly.pdbx_seq_one_letter_code
_entity_poly.pdbx_strand_id
1 'polypeptide(L)'
;MTQEKAKEMLPFIQALAEGKTIQVYDDWVGWFDKKDPDFCMKSEYYRIKPEKKYRPFADTGEFLQAFVNKYFSAVPNEKYVMSIWLRVKKDIEHHVLITSYDSNTVFTRGRSHTMLELFTDFEFLDGTTCGMEVKE
;
A
#
# COMPACT_ATOMS: atom_id res chain seq x y z
N MET A 1 27.41 22.09 -3.77
CA MET A 1 26.60 22.06 -2.52
C MET A 1 27.30 22.92 -1.48
N THR A 2 26.58 23.80 -0.76
CA THR A 2 27.13 24.60 0.36
C THR A 2 27.07 23.80 1.68
N GLN A 3 27.78 24.23 2.72
CA GLN A 3 27.75 23.56 4.04
C GLN A 3 26.34 23.56 4.66
N GLU A 4 25.59 24.65 4.52
CA GLU A 4 24.20 24.78 4.99
C GLU A 4 23.30 23.80 4.24
N LYS A 5 23.38 23.78 2.90
CA LYS A 5 22.62 22.83 2.09
C LYS A 5 22.95 21.38 2.45
N ALA A 6 24.23 21.07 2.70
CA ALA A 6 24.63 19.73 3.12
C ALA A 6 23.97 19.31 4.45
N LYS A 7 23.86 20.23 5.42
CA LYS A 7 23.15 19.97 6.69
C LYS A 7 21.66 19.72 6.47
N GLU A 8 21.02 20.49 5.59
CA GLU A 8 19.60 20.30 5.26
C GLU A 8 19.33 18.99 4.51
N MET A 9 20.25 18.55 3.66
CA MET A 9 20.11 17.29 2.91
C MET A 9 20.40 16.04 3.76
N LEU A 10 21.14 16.19 4.86
CA LEU A 10 21.62 15.07 5.68
C LEU A 10 20.51 14.09 6.10
N PRO A 11 19.30 14.52 6.54
CA PRO A 11 18.23 13.59 6.89
C PRO A 11 17.75 12.74 5.71
N PHE A 12 17.71 13.29 4.49
CA PHE A 12 17.28 12.56 3.30
C PHE A 12 18.34 11.58 2.80
N ILE A 13 19.61 11.97 2.88
CA ILE A 13 20.75 11.09 2.56
C ILE A 13 20.78 9.90 3.52
N GLN A 14 20.61 10.16 4.82
CA GLN A 14 20.52 9.12 5.84
C GLN A 14 19.34 8.18 5.58
N ALA A 15 18.16 8.71 5.28
CA ALA A 15 16.98 7.92 4.94
C ALA A 15 17.19 7.06 3.68
N LEU A 16 17.86 7.60 2.65
CA LEU A 16 18.23 6.85 1.45
C LEU A 16 19.21 5.70 1.79
N ALA A 17 20.21 5.95 2.65
CA ALA A 17 21.15 4.93 3.11
C ALA A 17 20.47 3.82 3.94
N GLU A 18 19.39 4.15 4.66
CA GLU A 18 18.52 3.20 5.38
C GLU A 18 17.53 2.47 4.45
N GLY A 19 17.54 2.74 3.14
CA GLY A 19 16.66 2.12 2.16
C GLY A 19 15.24 2.69 2.13
N LYS A 20 14.98 3.84 2.77
CA LYS A 20 13.68 4.51 2.70
C LYS A 20 13.50 5.20 1.35
N THR A 21 12.27 5.17 0.86
CA THR A 21 11.92 5.87 -0.39
C THR A 21 11.88 7.37 -0.18
N ILE A 22 12.63 8.12 -0.99
CA ILE A 22 12.55 9.58 -1.06
C ILE A 22 11.55 9.95 -2.16
N GLN A 23 10.72 10.96 -1.88
CA GLN A 23 9.85 11.59 -2.87
C GLN A 23 10.35 12.99 -3.19
N VAL A 24 10.22 13.36 -4.46
CA VAL A 24 10.50 14.71 -4.96
C VAL A 24 9.18 15.35 -5.36
N TYR A 25 9.03 16.65 -5.08
CA TYR A 25 7.87 17.41 -5.51
C TYR A 25 8.11 18.01 -6.91
N ASP A 26 7.15 17.83 -7.79
CA ASP A 26 7.06 18.50 -9.08
C ASP A 26 5.67 19.16 -9.21
N ASP A 27 5.62 20.34 -9.82
CA ASP A 27 4.39 21.14 -9.89
C ASP A 27 3.28 20.48 -10.73
N TRP A 28 3.63 19.57 -11.65
CA TRP A 28 2.70 18.93 -12.57
C TRP A 28 2.18 17.58 -12.04
N VAL A 29 3.04 16.80 -11.38
CA VAL A 29 2.70 15.45 -10.88
C VAL A 29 2.57 15.36 -9.35
N GLY A 30 2.94 16.42 -8.63
CA GLY A 30 3.01 16.42 -7.17
C GLY A 30 4.19 15.60 -6.66
N TRP A 31 3.98 14.88 -5.55
CA TRP A 31 5.02 14.04 -4.95
C TRP A 31 5.17 12.70 -5.67
N PHE A 32 6.37 12.41 -6.18
CA PHE A 32 6.67 11.14 -6.87
C PHE A 32 7.93 10.48 -6.31
N ASP A 33 7.98 9.15 -6.36
CA ASP A 33 9.10 8.35 -5.84
C ASP A 33 10.35 8.53 -6.72
N LYS A 34 11.49 8.87 -6.10
CA LYS A 34 12.78 9.02 -6.78
C LYS A 34 13.78 8.03 -6.19
N LYS A 35 14.18 7.04 -6.99
CA LYS A 35 15.15 6.01 -6.58
C LYS A 35 16.58 6.53 -6.44
N ASP A 36 16.94 7.50 -7.28
CA ASP A 36 18.25 8.14 -7.29
C ASP A 36 18.07 9.67 -7.25
N PRO A 37 17.84 10.25 -6.06
CA PRO A 37 17.73 11.69 -5.89
C PRO A 37 19.11 12.35 -5.98
N ASP A 38 19.25 13.35 -6.84
CA ASP A 38 20.50 14.09 -7.05
C ASP A 38 20.79 15.16 -5.99
N PHE A 39 19.83 15.41 -5.09
CA PHE A 39 19.87 16.43 -4.03
C PHE A 39 20.24 17.85 -4.55
N CYS A 40 19.90 18.13 -5.81
CA CYS A 40 20.19 19.41 -6.47
C CYS A 40 19.18 20.51 -6.13
N MET A 41 17.96 20.18 -5.71
CA MET A 41 16.93 21.16 -5.33
C MET A 41 17.07 21.62 -3.87
N LYS A 42 16.18 22.51 -3.43
CA LYS A 42 16.06 22.88 -2.01
C LYS A 42 15.40 21.74 -1.21
N SER A 43 15.66 21.70 0.09
CA SER A 43 15.13 20.68 1.03
C SER A 43 13.60 20.57 1.00
N GLU A 44 12.90 21.69 0.79
CA GLU A 44 11.43 21.73 0.67
C GLU A 44 10.85 20.89 -0.48
N TYR A 45 11.64 20.58 -1.51
CA TYR A 45 11.22 19.72 -2.63
C TYR A 45 11.45 18.23 -2.37
N TYR A 46 12.00 17.88 -1.20
CA TYR A 46 12.22 16.50 -0.81
C TYR A 46 11.39 16.16 0.42
N ARG A 47 10.87 14.94 0.44
CA ARG A 47 10.37 14.33 1.66
C ARG A 47 10.72 12.86 1.70
N ILE A 48 10.87 12.32 2.90
CA ILE A 48 10.82 10.88 3.09
C ILE A 48 9.38 10.46 2.83
N LYS A 49 9.14 9.45 2.00
CA LYS A 49 7.79 8.95 1.71
C LYS A 49 7.10 8.65 3.04
N PRO A 50 5.95 9.26 3.33
CA PRO A 50 5.23 8.98 4.56
C PRO A 50 4.94 7.48 4.65
N GLU A 51 5.26 6.87 5.80
CA GLU A 51 4.89 5.49 6.05
C GLU A 51 3.37 5.41 6.19
N LYS A 52 2.73 4.75 5.24
CA LYS A 52 1.30 4.46 5.35
C LYS A 52 1.11 3.41 6.43
N LYS A 53 0.44 3.80 7.51
CA LYS A 53 -0.01 2.84 8.53
C LYS A 53 -1.28 2.17 8.03
N TYR A 54 -1.34 0.86 8.17
CA TYR A 54 -2.51 0.08 7.82
C TYR A 54 -3.00 -0.69 9.03
N ARG A 55 -4.30 -0.94 9.08
CA ARG A 55 -4.93 -1.89 10.01
C ARG A 55 -5.66 -2.98 9.22
N PRO A 56 -5.96 -4.13 9.85
CA PRO A 56 -6.91 -5.08 9.29
C PRO A 56 -8.25 -4.44 8.96
N PHE A 57 -8.97 -5.02 8.01
CA PHE A 57 -10.37 -4.69 7.78
C PHE A 57 -11.21 -5.03 9.02
N ALA A 58 -12.23 -4.22 9.29
CA ALA A 58 -13.14 -4.43 10.41
C ALA A 58 -14.01 -5.67 10.19
N ASP A 59 -14.46 -5.87 8.95
CA ASP A 59 -15.31 -6.97 8.51
C ASP A 59 -15.15 -7.20 6.99
N THR A 60 -15.83 -8.22 6.47
CA THR A 60 -15.82 -8.54 5.03
C THR A 60 -16.44 -7.42 4.19
N GLY A 61 -17.40 -6.66 4.72
CA GLY A 61 -18.03 -5.54 4.02
C GLY A 61 -17.02 -4.44 3.72
N GLU A 62 -16.22 -4.05 4.72
CA GLU A 62 -15.14 -3.08 4.55
C GLU A 62 -14.08 -3.56 3.56
N PHE A 63 -13.70 -4.84 3.63
CA PHE A 63 -12.78 -5.46 2.67
C PHE A 63 -13.28 -5.35 1.21
N LEU A 64 -14.52 -5.78 0.97
CA LEU A 64 -15.10 -5.76 -0.38
C LEU A 64 -15.28 -4.33 -0.89
N GLN A 65 -15.74 -3.41 -0.04
CA GLN A 65 -15.91 -2.01 -0.41
C GLN A 65 -14.56 -1.37 -0.76
N ALA A 66 -13.51 -1.65 0.03
CA ALA A 66 -12.16 -1.16 -0.24
C ALA A 66 -11.62 -1.70 -1.57
N PHE A 67 -11.83 -2.99 -1.86
CA PHE A 67 -11.45 -3.60 -3.12
C PHE A 67 -12.16 -2.95 -4.31
N VAL A 68 -13.48 -2.80 -4.24
CA VAL A 68 -14.29 -2.15 -5.30
C VAL A 68 -13.84 -0.70 -5.52
N ASN A 69 -13.72 0.09 -4.45
CA ASN A 69 -13.30 1.49 -4.57
C ASN A 69 -11.94 1.63 -5.24
N LYS A 70 -11.04 0.69 -4.97
CA LYS A 70 -9.68 0.72 -5.49
C LYS A 70 -9.58 0.31 -6.96
N TYR A 71 -10.22 -0.79 -7.33
CA TYR A 71 -10.03 -1.40 -8.65
C TYR A 71 -11.18 -1.11 -9.63
N PHE A 72 -12.31 -0.62 -9.14
CA PHE A 72 -13.57 -0.57 -9.86
C PHE A 72 -14.38 0.71 -9.53
N SER A 73 -13.71 1.87 -9.53
CA SER A 73 -14.28 3.19 -9.21
C SER A 73 -15.50 3.61 -10.03
N ALA A 74 -15.75 2.95 -11.17
CA ALA A 74 -16.89 3.19 -12.06
C ALA A 74 -18.02 2.17 -11.92
N VAL A 75 -17.91 1.16 -11.05
CA VAL A 75 -18.95 0.13 -10.90
C VAL A 75 -19.99 0.64 -9.90
N PRO A 76 -21.21 1.00 -10.34
CA PRO A 76 -22.26 1.41 -9.44
C PRO A 76 -22.68 0.18 -8.63
N ASN A 77 -22.27 0.16 -7.37
CA ASN A 77 -22.91 -0.51 -6.25
C ASN A 77 -23.78 -1.73 -6.60
N GLU A 78 -23.21 -2.89 -6.93
CA GLU A 78 -23.98 -4.14 -6.98
C GLU A 78 -23.15 -5.34 -6.56
N LYS A 79 -23.60 -5.98 -5.46
CA LYS A 79 -23.86 -7.41 -5.16
C LYS A 79 -23.15 -8.55 -5.91
N TYR A 80 -22.37 -8.30 -6.95
CA TYR A 80 -21.65 -9.31 -7.71
C TYR A 80 -20.30 -9.56 -7.07
N VAL A 81 -20.16 -10.76 -6.54
CA VAL A 81 -18.89 -11.28 -6.05
C VAL A 81 -17.94 -11.38 -7.22
N MET A 82 -17.05 -10.40 -7.36
CA MET A 82 -15.93 -10.48 -8.28
C MET A 82 -14.96 -11.55 -7.80
N SER A 83 -14.30 -12.23 -8.73
CA SER A 83 -13.22 -13.16 -8.41
C SER A 83 -12.02 -12.38 -7.87
N ILE A 84 -11.84 -12.38 -6.54
CA ILE A 84 -10.71 -11.71 -5.89
C ILE A 84 -9.57 -12.70 -5.72
N TRP A 85 -8.47 -12.43 -6.41
CA TRP A 85 -7.21 -13.14 -6.25
C TRP A 85 -6.29 -12.38 -5.31
N LEU A 86 -5.72 -13.08 -4.33
CA LEU A 86 -4.73 -12.56 -3.40
C LEU A 86 -3.40 -13.28 -3.60
N ARG A 87 -2.30 -12.57 -3.38
CA ARG A 87 -0.95 -13.13 -3.35
C ARG A 87 -0.54 -13.39 -1.91
N VAL A 88 0.17 -14.49 -1.67
CA VAL A 88 0.72 -14.84 -0.35
C VAL A 88 2.03 -14.06 -0.16
N LYS A 89 2.16 -13.30 0.93
CA LYS A 89 3.36 -12.47 1.16
C LYS A 89 4.64 -13.29 1.35
N LYS A 90 4.53 -14.44 2.03
CA LYS A 90 5.67 -15.34 2.29
C LYS A 90 6.03 -16.19 1.08
N ASP A 91 5.19 -16.20 0.04
CA ASP A 91 5.35 -17.03 -1.14
C ASP A 91 4.73 -16.34 -2.36
N ILE A 92 5.55 -15.51 -3.00
CA ILE A 92 5.12 -14.61 -4.08
C ILE A 92 4.65 -15.34 -5.34
N GLU A 93 4.97 -16.63 -5.49
CA GLU A 93 4.50 -17.46 -6.61
C GLU A 93 3.08 -17.99 -6.37
N HIS A 94 2.65 -18.04 -5.11
CA HIS A 94 1.36 -18.61 -4.73
C HIS A 94 0.25 -17.55 -4.63
N HIS A 95 -0.85 -17.85 -5.31
CA HIS A 95 -2.04 -17.02 -5.36
C HIS A 95 -3.25 -17.84 -4.90
N VAL A 96 -4.16 -17.19 -4.17
CA VAL A 96 -5.39 -17.80 -3.70
C VAL A 96 -6.59 -17.04 -4.25
N LEU A 97 -7.61 -17.78 -4.67
CA LEU A 97 -8.90 -17.23 -5.04
C LEU A 97 -9.83 -17.27 -3.83
N ILE A 98 -10.47 -16.14 -3.54
CA ILE A 98 -11.59 -16.09 -2.60
C ILE A 98 -12.80 -16.76 -3.26
N THR A 99 -13.30 -17.82 -2.64
CA THR A 99 -14.42 -18.64 -3.15
C THR A 99 -15.76 -18.30 -2.50
N SER A 100 -15.75 -17.80 -1.27
CA SER A 100 -16.92 -17.34 -0.53
C SER A 100 -16.49 -16.52 0.69
N TYR A 101 -17.45 -15.95 1.40
CA TYR A 101 -17.20 -15.20 2.63
C TYR A 101 -18.46 -15.15 3.50
N ASP A 102 -18.29 -14.90 4.80
CA ASP A 102 -19.34 -14.51 5.74
C ASP A 102 -19.05 -13.08 6.26
N SER A 103 -19.66 -12.68 7.39
CA SER A 103 -19.49 -11.34 7.92
C SER A 103 -18.03 -10.99 8.26
N ASN A 104 -17.20 -11.94 8.72
CA ASN A 104 -15.85 -11.66 9.23
C ASN A 104 -14.77 -12.60 8.70
N THR A 105 -15.14 -13.55 7.85
CA THR A 105 -14.26 -14.60 7.35
C THR A 105 -14.35 -14.66 5.84
N VAL A 106 -13.21 -14.81 5.18
CA VAL A 106 -13.17 -15.18 3.76
C VAL A 106 -12.70 -16.62 3.62
N PHE A 107 -13.21 -17.30 2.60
CA PHE A 107 -12.86 -18.67 2.31
C PHE A 107 -12.09 -18.74 1.00
N THR A 108 -11.01 -19.51 1.05
CA THR A 108 -10.23 -19.96 -0.11
C THR A 108 -10.38 -21.47 -0.23
N ARG A 109 -9.83 -22.08 -1.27
CA ARG A 109 -9.93 -23.54 -1.49
C ARG A 109 -9.47 -24.33 -0.25
N GLY A 110 -10.43 -24.85 0.51
CA GLY A 110 -10.22 -25.69 1.69
C GLY A 110 -9.76 -24.97 2.96
N ARG A 111 -9.75 -23.63 3.00
CA ARG A 111 -9.29 -22.86 4.18
C ARG A 111 -10.04 -21.55 4.36
N SER A 112 -10.43 -21.26 5.60
CA SER A 112 -10.96 -19.97 6.04
C SER A 112 -9.84 -19.05 6.53
N HIS A 113 -10.03 -17.74 6.38
CA HIS A 113 -9.12 -16.70 6.85
C HIS A 113 -9.89 -15.56 7.49
N THR A 114 -9.41 -15.10 8.65
CA THR A 114 -9.88 -13.89 9.32
C THR A 114 -9.35 -12.63 8.62
N MET A 115 -9.95 -11.47 8.90
CA MET A 115 -9.43 -10.19 8.39
C MET A 115 -8.00 -9.89 8.87
N LEU A 116 -7.62 -10.37 10.06
CA LEU A 116 -6.24 -10.26 10.54
C LEU A 116 -5.28 -11.11 9.71
N GLU A 117 -5.64 -12.37 9.43
CA GLU A 117 -4.82 -13.25 8.56
C GLU A 117 -4.69 -12.69 7.14
N LEU A 118 -5.78 -12.14 6.58
CA LEU A 118 -5.69 -11.42 5.30
C LEU A 118 -4.68 -10.28 5.36
N PHE A 119 -4.74 -9.46 6.41
CA PHE A 119 -3.83 -8.35 6.60
C PHE A 119 -2.38 -8.79 6.77
N THR A 120 -2.13 -9.85 7.53
CA THR A 120 -0.76 -10.31 7.86
C THR A 120 -0.12 -11.07 6.71
N ASP A 121 -0.84 -12.03 6.12
CA ASP A 121 -0.26 -13.04 5.24
C ASP A 121 -0.54 -12.82 3.76
N PHE A 122 -1.47 -11.92 3.41
CA PHE A 122 -1.88 -11.70 2.02
C PHE A 122 -1.77 -10.24 1.58
N GLU A 123 -1.64 -10.07 0.28
CA GLU A 123 -1.68 -8.79 -0.41
C GLU A 123 -2.49 -8.90 -1.70
N PHE A 124 -2.95 -7.76 -2.22
CA PHE A 124 -3.53 -7.71 -3.54
C PHE A 124 -2.46 -7.95 -4.62
N LEU A 125 -2.88 -8.31 -5.84
CA LEU A 125 -1.97 -8.62 -6.94
C LEU A 125 -1.04 -7.46 -7.34
N ASP A 126 -1.39 -6.22 -6.99
CA ASP A 126 -0.54 -5.04 -7.20
C ASP A 126 0.48 -4.78 -6.07
N GLY A 127 0.56 -5.66 -5.07
CA GLY A 127 1.49 -5.54 -3.94
C GLY A 127 0.96 -4.70 -2.78
N THR A 128 -0.27 -4.21 -2.86
CA THR A 128 -0.86 -3.44 -1.75
C THR A 128 -1.36 -4.38 -0.66
N THR A 129 -1.07 -4.03 0.59
CA THR A 129 -1.57 -4.73 1.78
C THR A 129 -3.11 -4.85 1.78
N CYS A 130 -3.61 -6.02 2.17
CA CYS A 130 -5.02 -6.24 2.44
C CYS A 130 -5.42 -5.59 3.79
N GLY A 131 -5.50 -4.27 3.81
CA GLY A 131 -5.95 -3.52 4.99
C GLY A 131 -6.41 -2.11 4.66
N MET A 132 -6.93 -1.42 5.67
CA MET A 132 -7.34 -0.02 5.58
C MET A 132 -6.20 0.90 5.98
N GLU A 133 -5.92 1.89 5.13
CA GLU A 133 -5.00 2.98 5.45
C GLU A 133 -5.58 3.80 6.60
N VAL A 134 -4.81 3.94 7.67
CA VAL A 134 -5.15 4.79 8.82
C VAL A 134 -4.69 6.21 8.47
N LYS A 135 -5.64 7.13 8.32
CA LYS A 135 -5.32 8.56 8.23
C LYS A 135 -4.96 9.05 9.63
N GLU A 136 -3.78 9.66 9.77
CA GLU A 136 -3.40 10.41 10.98
C GLU A 136 -4.22 11.70 11.11
#